data_AF-A0A8I1TPB9-F1
#
_entry.id   AF-A0A8I1TPB9-F1
#
_cell.length_a   1.000
_cell.length_b   1.000
_cell.length_c   1.000
_cell.angle_alpha   90.00
_cell.angle_beta   90.00
_cell.angle_gamma   90.00
#
_symmetry.space_group_name_H-M   'P 1'
#
loop_
_entity.id
_entity.type
_entity.pdbx_description
1 polymer ?
#
loop_
_entity_poly.entity_id
_entity_poly.type
_entity_poly.pdbx_seq_one_letter_code
_entity_poly.pdbx_strand_id
1 'polypeptide(L)'
;MYGLWGAEQRRNEARKNLKKARAALRLLRDGMGDAGYRRENAKLRDAGRLLTPLRDAKSLMEALDSLQKQYAGKLTDDTLAPPHKILHANLARARRHFHPGPARESAELNNCVKLIQNSLATAKRLKLRSIEPAHIGPGLRQIYRKGRKARAEAMSDPTTEKLHEWRKQVKYLFNASDVLSSMGSNGNGIKKSSSGPIAWRICWEAITNSPCWPMKSIEKIGLRLQQMPP
;
A
#
# COMPACT_ATOMS: atom_id res chain seq x y z
N MET A 1 -5.98 -26.12 3.86
CA MET A 1 -6.28 -24.74 4.31
C MET A 1 -5.05 -23.80 4.33
N TYR A 2 -3.83 -24.30 4.61
CA TYR A 2 -2.59 -23.50 4.66
C TYR A 2 -2.16 -22.81 3.34
N GLY A 3 -2.46 -23.39 2.17
CA GLY A 3 -2.02 -22.83 0.88
C GLY A 3 -2.65 -21.48 0.50
N LEU A 4 -3.90 -21.24 0.90
CA LEU A 4 -4.63 -20.00 0.57
C LEU A 4 -4.15 -18.80 1.40
N TRP A 5 -3.78 -19.02 2.66
CA TRP A 5 -3.23 -17.99 3.54
C TRP A 5 -1.86 -17.51 3.06
N GLY A 6 -1.00 -18.44 2.63
CA GLY A 6 0.31 -18.10 2.05
C GLY A 6 0.20 -17.30 0.74
N ALA A 7 -0.72 -17.66 -0.15
CA ALA A 7 -0.93 -16.93 -1.41
C ALA A 7 -1.37 -15.48 -1.17
N GLU A 8 -2.21 -15.27 -0.17
CA GLU A 8 -2.65 -13.95 0.25
C GLU A 8 -1.53 -13.10 0.85
N GLN A 9 -0.75 -13.66 1.77
CA GLN A 9 0.38 -12.97 2.36
C GLN A 9 1.35 -12.52 1.26
N ARG A 10 1.72 -13.43 0.36
CA ARG A 10 2.58 -13.14 -0.79
C ARG A 10 2.03 -12.02 -1.69
N ARG A 11 0.72 -12.00 -1.95
CA ARG A 11 0.07 -10.91 -2.72
C ARG A 11 0.15 -9.57 -2.00
N ASN A 12 -0.15 -9.55 -0.70
CA ASN A 12 -0.11 -8.33 0.11
C ASN A 12 1.32 -7.79 0.20
N GLU A 13 2.31 -8.67 0.34
CA GLU A 13 3.74 -8.35 0.27
C GLU A 13 4.14 -7.80 -1.09
N ALA A 14 3.73 -8.44 -2.20
CA ALA A 14 4.00 -7.94 -3.55
C ALA A 14 3.47 -6.50 -3.73
N ARG A 15 2.25 -6.20 -3.25
CA ARG A 15 1.69 -4.84 -3.30
C ARG A 15 2.44 -3.86 -2.40
N LYS A 16 2.88 -4.28 -1.22
CA LYS A 16 3.73 -3.45 -0.34
C LYS A 16 5.06 -3.14 -1.04
N ASN A 17 5.72 -4.13 -1.61
CA ASN A 17 6.99 -3.97 -2.33
C ASN A 17 6.84 -3.07 -3.57
N LEU A 18 5.74 -3.17 -4.33
CA LEU A 18 5.46 -2.24 -5.43
C LEU A 18 5.27 -0.79 -4.96
N LYS A 19 4.63 -0.58 -3.79
CA LYS A 19 4.53 0.78 -3.20
C LYS A 19 5.89 1.31 -2.77
N LYS A 20 6.72 0.47 -2.14
CA LYS A 20 8.10 0.82 -1.75
C LYS A 20 8.95 1.15 -2.98
N ALA A 21 8.93 0.31 -4.02
CA ALA A 21 9.65 0.55 -5.27
C ALA A 21 9.23 1.88 -5.94
N ARG A 22 7.93 2.19 -5.96
CA ARG A 22 7.43 3.47 -6.48
C ARG A 22 7.82 4.67 -5.61
N ALA A 23 7.98 4.50 -4.30
CA ALA A 23 8.53 5.53 -3.42
C ALA A 23 10.03 5.73 -3.69
N ALA A 24 10.79 4.64 -3.87
CA ALA A 24 12.19 4.70 -4.25
C ALA A 24 12.39 5.44 -5.58
N LEU A 25 11.58 5.16 -6.62
CA LEU A 25 11.63 5.92 -7.88
C LEU A 25 11.39 7.42 -7.70
N ARG A 26 10.57 7.83 -6.71
CA ARG A 26 10.34 9.25 -6.41
C ARG A 26 11.55 9.88 -5.73
N LEU A 27 12.24 9.14 -4.87
CA LEU A 27 13.50 9.58 -4.27
C LEU A 27 14.56 9.79 -5.35
N LEU A 28 14.65 8.87 -6.30
CA LEU A 28 15.65 8.87 -7.37
C LEU A 28 15.26 9.72 -8.60
N ARG A 29 14.14 10.47 -8.54
CA ARG A 29 13.57 11.16 -9.70
C ARG A 29 14.57 12.09 -10.38
N ASP A 30 15.37 12.78 -9.58
CA ASP A 30 16.33 13.77 -10.06
C ASP A 30 17.43 13.11 -10.91
N GLY A 31 18.10 12.08 -10.37
CA GLY A 31 19.16 11.34 -11.08
C GLY A 31 18.69 10.49 -12.26
N MET A 32 17.39 10.16 -12.35
CA MET A 32 16.83 9.42 -13.50
C MET A 32 16.27 10.31 -14.61
N GLY A 33 16.12 11.61 -14.35
CA GLY A 33 15.36 12.52 -15.20
C GLY A 33 13.85 12.22 -15.21
N ASP A 34 13.07 13.23 -15.60
CA ASP A 34 11.61 13.17 -15.47
C ASP A 34 10.94 12.16 -16.42
N ALA A 35 11.48 12.01 -17.64
CA ALA A 35 11.00 11.03 -18.61
C ALA A 35 11.24 9.58 -18.12
N GLY A 36 12.45 9.30 -17.61
CA GLY A 36 12.81 8.00 -17.03
C GLY A 36 11.92 7.67 -15.83
N TYR A 37 11.79 8.61 -14.90
CA TYR A 37 10.91 8.48 -13.73
C TYR A 37 9.46 8.17 -14.13
N ARG A 38 8.85 8.97 -15.02
CA ARG A 38 7.44 8.80 -15.40
C ARG A 38 7.18 7.43 -15.98
N ARG A 39 8.05 6.97 -16.89
CA ARG A 39 7.95 5.66 -17.54
C ARG A 39 7.99 4.53 -16.51
N GLU A 40 8.99 4.53 -15.62
CA GLU A 40 9.15 3.44 -14.64
C GLU A 40 8.06 3.49 -13.55
N ASN A 41 7.68 4.68 -13.08
CA ASN A 41 6.57 4.80 -12.13
C ASN A 41 5.23 4.38 -12.74
N ALA A 42 5.01 4.58 -14.05
CA ALA A 42 3.83 4.07 -14.76
C ALA A 42 3.83 2.54 -14.82
N LYS A 43 4.93 1.91 -15.25
CA LYS A 43 5.06 0.43 -15.28
C LYS A 43 4.75 -0.20 -13.93
N LEU A 44 5.36 0.30 -12.84
CA LEU A 44 5.11 -0.24 -11.50
C LEU A 44 3.70 0.07 -10.98
N ARG A 45 3.11 1.20 -11.38
CA ARG A 45 1.70 1.51 -11.08
C ARG A 45 0.78 0.52 -11.77
N ASP A 46 1.03 0.21 -13.04
CA ASP A 46 0.20 -0.70 -13.84
C ASP A 46 0.35 -2.15 -13.38
N ALA A 47 1.57 -2.59 -13.02
CA ALA A 47 1.79 -3.88 -12.35
C ALA A 47 0.97 -3.99 -11.05
N GLY A 48 0.95 -2.94 -10.23
CA GLY A 48 0.16 -2.91 -9.00
C GLY A 48 -1.36 -2.89 -9.23
N ARG A 49 -1.81 -2.28 -10.34
CA ARG A 49 -3.23 -2.26 -10.72
C ARG A 49 -3.74 -3.66 -11.04
N LEU A 50 -2.93 -4.47 -11.72
CA LEU A 50 -3.27 -5.87 -11.99
C LEU A 50 -3.61 -6.61 -10.69
N LEU A 51 -2.91 -6.37 -9.58
CA LEU A 51 -3.20 -7.04 -8.30
C LEU A 51 -4.43 -6.50 -7.54
N THR A 52 -5.20 -5.56 -8.09
CA THR A 52 -6.25 -4.83 -7.36
C THR A 52 -7.60 -5.55 -7.33
N PRO A 53 -8.14 -6.10 -8.44
CA PRO A 53 -9.48 -6.71 -8.44
C PRO A 53 -9.64 -7.83 -7.41
N LEU A 54 -8.64 -8.70 -7.26
CA LEU A 54 -8.65 -9.76 -6.26
C LEU A 54 -8.63 -9.22 -4.83
N ARG A 55 -7.91 -8.12 -4.58
CA ARG A 55 -7.90 -7.47 -3.27
C ARG A 55 -9.24 -6.79 -2.98
N ASP A 56 -9.81 -6.12 -3.96
CA ASP A 56 -11.06 -5.37 -3.80
C ASP A 56 -12.22 -6.31 -3.48
N ALA A 57 -12.36 -7.38 -4.25
CA ALA A 57 -13.35 -8.42 -3.98
C ALA A 57 -13.19 -9.01 -2.57
N LYS A 58 -11.95 -9.25 -2.14
CA LYS A 58 -11.69 -9.76 -0.80
C LYS A 58 -12.02 -8.74 0.30
N SER A 59 -11.61 -7.48 0.16
CA SER A 59 -11.89 -6.48 1.19
C SER A 59 -13.38 -6.15 1.31
N LEU A 60 -14.16 -6.30 0.24
CA LEU A 60 -15.62 -6.21 0.32
C LEU A 60 -16.21 -7.37 1.12
N MET A 61 -15.73 -8.60 0.91
CA MET A 61 -16.12 -9.75 1.74
C MET A 61 -15.79 -9.51 3.22
N GLU A 62 -14.56 -9.11 3.53
CA GLU A 62 -14.14 -8.82 4.92
C GLU A 62 -14.96 -7.67 5.55
N ALA A 63 -15.32 -6.67 4.76
CA ALA A 63 -16.18 -5.57 5.21
C ALA A 63 -17.60 -6.07 5.53
N LEU A 64 -18.18 -6.92 4.69
CA LEU A 64 -19.49 -7.52 4.93
C LEU A 64 -19.48 -8.39 6.18
N ASP A 65 -18.48 -9.26 6.34
CA ASP A 65 -18.32 -10.09 7.53
C ASP A 65 -18.18 -9.24 8.80
N SER A 66 -17.50 -8.09 8.70
CA SER A 66 -17.34 -7.16 9.82
C SER A 66 -18.65 -6.45 10.17
N LEU A 67 -19.47 -6.09 9.17
CA LEU A 67 -20.79 -5.50 9.38
C LEU A 67 -21.75 -6.50 10.04
N GLN A 68 -21.79 -7.75 9.56
CA GLN A 68 -22.60 -8.81 10.19
C GLN A 68 -22.26 -8.97 11.67
N LYS A 69 -20.96 -9.02 12.00
CA LYS A 69 -20.49 -9.12 13.39
C LYS A 69 -20.83 -7.89 14.23
N GLN A 70 -20.71 -6.69 13.66
CA GLN A 70 -20.97 -5.44 14.38
C GLN A 70 -22.45 -5.23 14.70
N TYR A 71 -23.34 -5.70 13.82
CA TYR A 71 -24.78 -5.53 13.93
C TYR A 71 -25.51 -6.87 14.15
N ALA A 72 -24.86 -7.80 14.85
CA ALA A 72 -25.45 -9.09 15.21
C ALA A 72 -26.80 -8.89 15.90
N GLY A 73 -27.83 -9.59 15.43
CA GLY A 73 -29.22 -9.47 15.91
C GLY A 73 -30.04 -8.36 15.27
N LYS A 74 -29.44 -7.44 14.50
CA LYS A 74 -30.15 -6.44 13.67
C LYS A 74 -30.10 -6.77 12.18
N LEU A 75 -28.99 -7.35 11.73
CA LEU A 75 -28.86 -7.92 10.40
C LEU A 75 -29.09 -9.43 10.52
N THR A 76 -30.15 -9.91 9.90
CA THR A 76 -30.42 -11.35 9.82
C THR A 76 -29.65 -11.96 8.66
N ASP A 77 -29.37 -13.26 8.74
CA ASP A 77 -28.67 -13.97 7.67
C ASP A 77 -29.42 -13.87 6.33
N ASP A 78 -30.77 -13.85 6.35
CA ASP A 78 -31.59 -13.67 5.15
C ASP A 78 -31.36 -12.31 4.47
N THR A 79 -31.21 -11.23 5.26
CA THR A 79 -30.92 -9.90 4.70
C THR A 79 -29.54 -9.81 4.07
N LEU A 80 -28.58 -10.60 4.58
CA LEU A 80 -27.20 -10.61 4.10
C LEU A 80 -26.92 -11.68 3.05
N ALA A 81 -27.80 -12.67 2.87
CA ALA A 81 -27.62 -13.74 1.91
C ALA A 81 -27.45 -13.24 0.46
N PRO A 82 -28.25 -12.26 -0.05
CA PRO A 82 -28.02 -11.70 -1.38
C PRO A 82 -26.64 -11.04 -1.57
N PRO A 83 -26.21 -10.08 -0.72
CA PRO A 83 -24.88 -9.48 -0.87
C PRO A 83 -23.74 -10.50 -0.64
N HIS A 84 -23.90 -11.47 0.28
CA HIS A 84 -22.93 -12.57 0.41
C HIS A 84 -22.75 -13.33 -0.90
N LYS A 85 -23.86 -13.74 -1.53
CA LYS A 85 -23.82 -14.49 -2.80
C LYS A 85 -23.12 -13.70 -3.91
N ILE A 86 -23.42 -12.41 -4.04
CA ILE A 86 -22.80 -11.52 -5.06
C ILE A 86 -21.30 -11.38 -4.80
N LEU A 87 -20.89 -11.07 -3.57
CA LEU A 87 -19.49 -10.85 -3.24
C LEU A 87 -18.68 -12.16 -3.33
N HIS A 88 -19.26 -13.30 -2.95
CA HIS A 88 -18.65 -14.62 -3.16
C HIS A 88 -18.43 -14.91 -4.65
N ALA A 89 -19.43 -14.64 -5.51
CA ALA A 89 -19.30 -14.82 -6.95
C ALA A 89 -18.22 -13.90 -7.53
N ASN A 90 -18.13 -12.65 -7.07
CA ASN A 90 -17.09 -11.70 -7.48
C ASN A 90 -15.70 -12.15 -7.04
N LEU A 91 -15.54 -12.62 -5.80
CA LEU A 91 -14.28 -13.18 -5.31
C LEU A 91 -13.88 -14.44 -6.07
N ALA A 92 -14.81 -15.34 -6.36
CA ALA A 92 -14.56 -16.55 -7.14
C ALA A 92 -14.12 -16.21 -8.57
N ARG A 93 -14.76 -15.23 -9.21
CA ARG A 93 -14.38 -14.72 -10.54
C ARG A 93 -12.98 -14.13 -10.53
N ALA A 94 -12.67 -13.27 -9.56
CA ALA A 94 -11.34 -12.71 -9.41
C ALA A 94 -10.30 -13.82 -9.16
N ARG A 95 -10.59 -14.81 -8.32
CA ARG A 95 -9.69 -15.95 -8.09
C ARG A 95 -9.41 -16.73 -9.37
N ARG A 96 -10.43 -17.08 -10.15
CA ARG A 96 -10.27 -17.79 -11.43
C ARG A 96 -9.43 -17.00 -12.43
N HIS A 97 -9.57 -15.69 -12.46
CA HIS A 97 -8.77 -14.83 -13.33
C HIS A 97 -7.27 -14.83 -12.95
N PHE A 98 -6.96 -14.80 -11.64
CA PHE A 98 -5.59 -14.85 -11.13
C PHE A 98 -5.01 -16.26 -11.05
N HIS A 99 -5.84 -17.28 -10.95
CA HIS A 99 -5.45 -18.69 -10.85
C HIS A 99 -6.39 -19.53 -11.74
N PRO A 100 -6.21 -19.53 -13.06
CA PRO A 100 -7.14 -20.19 -14.00
C PRO A 100 -7.08 -21.73 -14.00
N GLY A 101 -6.55 -22.34 -12.94
CA GLY A 101 -6.38 -23.78 -12.76
C GLY A 101 -4.98 -24.28 -13.14
N PRO A 102 -4.64 -25.54 -12.84
CA PRO A 102 -3.30 -26.09 -13.05
C PRO A 102 -2.87 -26.17 -14.52
N ALA A 103 -3.83 -26.15 -15.47
CA ALA A 103 -3.57 -26.25 -16.90
C ALA A 103 -3.43 -24.89 -17.62
N ARG A 104 -3.59 -23.76 -16.91
CA ARG A 104 -3.53 -22.42 -17.51
C ARG A 104 -2.73 -21.46 -16.63
N GLU A 105 -1.84 -20.71 -17.26
CA GLU A 105 -1.18 -19.58 -16.61
C GLU A 105 -2.08 -18.34 -16.64
N SER A 106 -2.05 -17.52 -15.58
CA SER A 106 -2.75 -16.24 -15.57
C SER A 106 -2.01 -15.23 -16.43
N ALA A 107 -2.64 -14.78 -17.51
CA ALA A 107 -2.09 -13.75 -18.39
C ALA A 107 -1.81 -12.44 -17.62
N GLU A 108 -2.64 -12.09 -16.65
CA GLU A 108 -2.50 -10.90 -15.81
C GLU A 108 -1.32 -11.02 -14.84
N LEU A 109 -1.12 -12.18 -14.21
CA LEU A 109 0.07 -12.42 -13.39
C LEU A 109 1.33 -12.39 -14.25
N ASN A 110 1.30 -13.05 -15.41
CA ASN A 110 2.42 -13.03 -16.35
C ASN A 110 2.74 -11.61 -16.82
N ASN A 111 1.73 -10.79 -17.11
CA ASN A 111 1.92 -9.38 -17.45
C ASN A 111 2.48 -8.57 -16.27
N CYS A 112 1.99 -8.80 -15.04
CA CYS A 112 2.52 -8.18 -13.83
C CYS A 112 4.01 -8.50 -13.64
N VAL A 113 4.38 -9.79 -13.76
CA VAL A 113 5.77 -10.26 -13.67
C VAL A 113 6.62 -9.62 -14.77
N LYS A 114 6.15 -9.62 -16.02
CA LYS A 114 6.85 -8.98 -17.15
C LYS A 114 7.10 -7.49 -16.91
N LEU A 115 6.10 -6.74 -16.43
CA LEU A 115 6.26 -5.32 -16.12
C LEU A 115 7.32 -5.08 -15.04
N ILE A 116 7.34 -5.91 -13.99
CA ILE A 116 8.34 -5.82 -12.90
C ILE A 116 9.73 -6.17 -13.42
N GLN A 117 9.87 -7.26 -14.18
CA GLN A 117 11.15 -7.69 -14.77
C GLN A 117 11.72 -6.64 -15.73
N ASN A 118 10.88 -6.04 -16.57
CA ASN A 118 11.28 -4.98 -17.49
C ASN A 118 11.75 -3.72 -16.75
N SER A 119 11.10 -3.39 -15.64
CA SER A 119 11.52 -2.27 -14.80
C SER A 119 12.86 -2.57 -14.11
N LEU A 120 13.05 -3.80 -13.61
CA LEU A 120 14.31 -4.26 -13.03
C LEU A 120 15.45 -4.26 -14.05
N ALA A 121 15.22 -4.74 -15.27
CA ALA A 121 16.22 -4.70 -16.35
C ALA A 121 16.60 -3.26 -16.71
N THR A 122 15.62 -2.35 -16.71
CA THR A 122 15.88 -0.92 -16.96
C THR A 122 16.70 -0.29 -15.83
N ALA A 123 16.36 -0.59 -14.57
CA ALA A 123 17.14 -0.19 -13.40
C ALA A 123 18.60 -0.68 -13.47
N LYS A 124 18.82 -1.94 -13.89
CA LYS A 124 20.18 -2.48 -14.09
C LYS A 124 20.94 -1.74 -15.20
N ARG A 125 20.30 -1.46 -16.34
CA ARG A 125 20.91 -0.78 -17.50
C ARG A 125 21.21 0.69 -17.27
N LEU A 126 20.33 1.41 -16.58
CA LEU A 126 20.54 2.83 -16.24
C LEU A 126 21.75 3.04 -15.32
N LYS A 127 22.41 1.96 -14.87
CA LYS A 127 23.44 1.98 -13.84
C LYS A 127 22.97 2.90 -12.71
N LEU A 128 21.91 2.54 -11.99
CA LEU A 128 21.50 3.28 -10.76
C LEU A 128 22.67 3.50 -9.77
N ARG A 129 23.81 2.83 -9.97
CA ARG A 129 25.11 3.10 -9.35
C ARG A 129 25.66 4.51 -9.59
N SER A 130 25.29 5.22 -10.66
CA SER A 130 25.63 6.63 -10.86
C SER A 130 24.70 7.57 -10.09
N ILE A 131 23.67 7.04 -9.41
CA ILE A 131 22.82 7.84 -8.55
C ILE A 131 23.50 7.99 -7.20
N GLU A 132 24.15 9.13 -7.05
CA GLU A 132 24.77 9.53 -5.81
C GLU A 132 23.73 9.83 -4.70
N PRO A 133 24.12 9.68 -3.42
CA PRO A 133 23.27 10.08 -2.29
C PRO A 133 22.72 11.51 -2.40
N ALA A 134 23.45 12.41 -3.08
CA ALA A 134 23.02 13.77 -3.36
C ALA A 134 21.66 13.86 -4.08
N HIS A 135 21.33 12.89 -4.94
CA HIS A 135 20.08 12.87 -5.70
C HIS A 135 18.84 12.46 -4.86
N ILE A 136 19.04 11.88 -3.67
CA ILE A 136 17.96 11.42 -2.79
C ILE A 136 17.29 12.62 -2.10
N GLY A 137 18.09 13.58 -1.65
CA GLY A 137 17.64 14.75 -0.90
C GLY A 137 16.55 15.56 -1.63
N PRO A 138 16.76 15.95 -2.91
CA PRO A 138 15.73 16.60 -3.72
C PRO A 138 14.43 15.81 -3.82
N GLY A 139 14.51 14.49 -4.05
CA GLY A 139 13.35 13.60 -4.12
C GLY A 139 12.57 13.55 -2.81
N LEU A 140 13.26 13.41 -1.68
CA LEU A 140 12.63 13.42 -0.35
C LEU A 140 11.94 14.76 -0.06
N ARG A 141 12.61 15.88 -0.32
CA ARG A 141 12.03 17.23 -0.19
C ARG A 141 10.76 17.37 -1.03
N GLN A 142 10.76 16.84 -2.25
CA GLN A 142 9.60 16.87 -3.11
C GLN A 142 8.43 16.04 -2.57
N ILE A 143 8.68 14.84 -2.05
CA ILE A 143 7.65 13.99 -1.42
C ILE A 143 7.05 14.72 -0.21
N TYR A 144 7.90 15.27 0.66
CA TYR A 144 7.46 16.00 1.85
C TYR A 144 6.63 17.25 1.49
N ARG A 145 7.10 18.06 0.54
CA ARG A 145 6.39 19.25 0.06
C ARG A 145 5.00 18.91 -0.50
N LYS A 146 4.88 17.82 -1.26
CA LYS A 146 3.57 17.35 -1.76
C LYS A 146 2.65 16.91 -0.63
N GLY A 147 3.18 16.22 0.39
CA GLY A 147 2.42 15.87 1.58
C GLY A 147 1.91 17.09 2.35
N ARG A 148 2.77 18.10 2.55
CA ARG A 148 2.40 19.36 3.20
C ARG A 148 1.32 20.13 2.42
N LYS A 149 1.45 20.21 1.09
CA LYS A 149 0.44 20.83 0.23
C LYS A 149 -0.91 20.10 0.32
N ALA A 150 -0.91 18.78 0.12
CA ALA A 150 -2.13 17.99 0.18
C ALA A 150 -2.80 18.05 1.57
N ARG A 151 -2.00 18.14 2.64
CA ARG A 151 -2.52 18.38 3.99
C ARG A 151 -3.21 19.73 4.07
N ALA A 152 -2.54 20.81 3.64
CA ALA A 152 -3.13 22.16 3.70
C ALA A 152 -4.46 22.23 2.95
N GLU A 153 -4.52 21.64 1.76
CA GLU A 153 -5.75 21.56 0.96
C GLU A 153 -6.86 20.76 1.67
N ALA A 154 -6.53 19.61 2.26
CA ALA A 154 -7.49 18.78 2.98
C ALA A 154 -7.95 19.39 4.31
N MET A 155 -7.12 20.21 4.97
CA MET A 155 -7.49 20.92 6.20
C MET A 155 -8.35 22.15 5.91
N SER A 156 -8.14 22.81 4.77
CA SER A 156 -8.95 23.95 4.35
C SER A 156 -10.34 23.54 3.88
N ASP A 157 -10.46 22.38 3.24
CA ASP A 157 -11.72 21.85 2.70
C ASP A 157 -11.64 20.32 2.64
N PRO A 158 -12.22 19.60 3.63
CA PRO A 158 -12.01 18.18 3.84
C PRO A 158 -12.92 17.31 2.95
N THR A 159 -12.71 17.34 1.63
CA THR A 159 -13.39 16.41 0.71
C THR A 159 -12.76 15.01 0.76
N THR A 160 -13.52 13.99 0.37
CA THR A 160 -13.04 12.60 0.25
C THR A 160 -11.77 12.53 -0.61
N GLU A 161 -11.74 13.25 -1.73
CA GLU A 161 -10.64 13.28 -2.69
C GLU A 161 -9.39 13.92 -2.07
N LYS A 162 -9.56 15.04 -1.36
CA LYS A 162 -8.45 15.76 -0.72
C LYS A 162 -7.87 14.97 0.45
N LEU A 163 -8.72 14.38 1.28
CA LEU A 163 -8.32 13.46 2.35
C LEU A 163 -7.62 12.22 1.80
N HIS A 164 -8.13 11.65 0.69
CA HIS A 164 -7.51 10.52 0.02
C HIS A 164 -6.14 10.89 -0.57
N GLU A 165 -6.03 12.07 -1.19
CA GLU A 165 -4.77 12.58 -1.71
C GLU A 165 -3.74 12.77 -0.59
N TRP A 166 -4.13 13.41 0.51
CA TRP A 166 -3.25 13.58 1.66
C TRP A 166 -2.78 12.22 2.21
N ARG A 167 -3.70 11.28 2.44
CA ARG A 167 -3.36 9.92 2.87
C ARG A 167 -2.40 9.22 1.91
N LYS A 168 -2.58 9.41 0.60
CA LYS A 168 -1.70 8.87 -0.44
C LYS A 168 -0.28 9.47 -0.32
N GLN A 169 -0.16 10.77 -0.07
CA GLN A 169 1.14 11.43 0.12
C GLN A 169 1.83 10.97 1.42
N VAL A 170 1.09 10.82 2.53
CA VAL A 170 1.63 10.26 3.77
C VAL A 170 2.19 8.85 3.54
N LYS A 171 1.46 8.01 2.79
CA LYS A 171 1.97 6.69 2.39
C LYS A 171 3.24 6.77 1.55
N TYR A 172 3.38 7.74 0.66
CA TYR A 172 4.63 7.90 -0.09
C TYR A 172 5.80 8.27 0.82
N LEU A 173 5.60 9.20 1.74
CA LEU A 173 6.63 9.58 2.71
C LEU A 173 7.05 8.40 3.58
N PHE A 174 6.07 7.67 4.15
CA PHE A 174 6.35 6.48 4.96
C PHE A 174 7.18 5.43 4.21
N ASN A 175 6.78 5.09 2.98
CA ASN A 175 7.52 4.10 2.18
C ASN A 175 8.90 4.62 1.77
N ALA A 176 9.07 5.94 1.56
CA ALA A 176 10.37 6.53 1.26
C ALA A 176 11.32 6.44 2.47
N SER A 177 10.82 6.76 3.67
CA SER A 177 11.58 6.61 4.92
C SER A 177 11.99 5.16 5.17
N ASP A 178 11.08 4.21 4.99
CA ASP A 178 11.36 2.78 5.15
C ASP A 178 12.43 2.26 4.18
N VAL A 179 12.42 2.72 2.93
CA VAL A 179 13.47 2.44 1.95
C VAL A 179 14.82 3.01 2.39
N LEU A 180 14.84 4.26 2.90
CA LEU A 180 16.07 4.91 3.37
C LEU A 180 16.65 4.22 4.61
N SER A 181 15.83 3.89 5.60
CA SER A 181 16.26 3.16 6.79
C SER A 181 16.84 1.79 6.44
N SER A 182 16.26 1.10 5.47
CA SER A 182 16.77 -0.21 5.00
C SER A 182 18.12 -0.10 4.28
N MET A 183 18.43 1.04 3.65
CA MET A 183 19.74 1.26 3.01
C MET A 183 20.85 1.56 4.04
N GLY A 184 20.53 2.30 5.11
CA GLY A 184 21.49 2.63 6.17
C GLY A 184 21.94 1.42 7.00
N SER A 185 21.09 0.40 7.15
CA SER A 185 21.42 -0.81 7.93
C SER A 185 22.38 -1.79 7.23
N ASN A 186 22.66 -1.62 5.93
CA ASN A 186 23.58 -2.50 5.20
C ASN A 186 25.07 -2.08 5.29
N GLY A 187 25.37 -0.94 5.95
CA GLY A 187 26.73 -0.37 6.00
C GLY A 187 27.47 -0.50 7.33
N ASN A 188 26.82 -0.94 8.41
CA ASN A 188 27.48 -1.28 9.67
C ASN A 188 26.50 -2.11 10.50
N GLY A 189 27.01 -3.14 11.18
CA GLY A 189 26.25 -4.12 11.97
C GLY A 189 25.49 -3.52 13.15
N ILE A 190 24.47 -2.72 12.88
CA ILE A 190 23.51 -2.23 13.86
C ILE A 190 22.25 -3.07 13.67
N LYS A 191 21.99 -3.92 14.68
CA LYS A 191 20.77 -4.73 14.81
C LYS A 191 19.56 -3.90 14.39
N LYS A 192 18.65 -4.49 13.60
CA LYS A 192 17.34 -3.91 13.22
C LYS A 192 16.70 -3.30 14.48
N SER A 193 16.87 -2.01 14.70
CA SER A 193 16.08 -1.32 15.71
C SER A 193 14.69 -1.20 15.11
N SER A 194 13.72 -1.63 15.90
CA SER A 194 12.30 -1.40 15.73
C SER A 194 12.05 0.10 15.53
N SER A 195 12.25 0.58 14.30
CA SER A 195 11.93 1.96 13.89
C SER A 195 10.45 2.10 13.51
N GLY A 196 9.70 0.99 13.58
CA GLY A 196 8.25 0.92 13.41
C GLY A 196 7.47 1.90 14.31
N PRO A 197 7.80 2.10 15.60
CA PRO A 197 6.99 2.93 16.49
C PRO A 197 7.14 4.43 16.23
N ILE A 198 8.33 4.98 15.97
CA ILE A 198 8.54 6.44 15.98
C ILE A 198 7.98 7.10 14.72
N ALA A 199 8.23 6.53 13.53
CA ALA A 199 7.65 7.02 12.29
C ALA A 199 6.13 6.80 12.24
N TRP A 200 5.65 5.72 12.87
CA TRP A 200 4.22 5.48 13.09
C TRP A 200 3.62 6.48 14.07
N ARG A 201 4.30 6.83 15.16
CA ARG A 201 3.85 7.78 16.18
C ARG A 201 3.68 9.18 15.61
N ILE A 202 4.63 9.65 14.79
CA ILE A 202 4.53 10.94 14.10
C ILE A 202 3.38 10.94 13.08
N CYS A 203 3.18 9.84 12.34
CA CYS A 203 2.05 9.71 11.43
C CYS A 203 0.70 9.55 12.17
N TRP A 204 0.70 8.89 13.34
CA TRP A 204 -0.46 8.62 14.18
C TRP A 204 -0.90 9.87 14.94
N GLU A 205 0.03 10.61 15.57
CA GLU A 205 -0.21 11.90 16.23
C GLU A 205 -0.73 12.94 15.22
N ALA A 206 -0.23 12.94 13.98
CA ALA A 206 -0.78 13.78 12.90
C ALA A 206 -2.21 13.40 12.48
N ILE A 207 -2.63 12.15 12.72
CA ILE A 207 -3.98 11.63 12.44
C ILE A 207 -4.92 11.84 13.65
N THR A 208 -4.44 11.65 14.89
CA THR A 208 -5.25 11.71 16.12
C THR A 208 -5.41 13.12 16.69
N ASN A 209 -4.49 14.05 16.42
CA ASN A 209 -4.63 15.45 16.84
C ASN A 209 -5.50 16.29 15.87
N SER A 210 -6.31 15.64 15.02
CA SER A 210 -7.27 16.33 14.14
C SER A 210 -8.67 16.33 14.78
N PRO A 211 -9.28 17.50 15.04
CA PRO A 211 -10.49 17.65 15.86
C PRO A 211 -11.81 17.14 15.21
N CYS A 212 -11.76 16.43 14.09
CA CYS A 212 -12.91 16.14 13.24
C CYS A 212 -13.23 14.65 13.01
N TRP A 213 -12.67 13.74 13.81
CA TRP A 213 -13.08 12.33 13.80
C TRP A 213 -14.01 12.01 14.98
N PRO A 214 -15.12 11.27 14.80
CA PRO A 214 -15.94 10.83 15.93
C PRO A 214 -15.13 9.86 16.82
N MET A 215 -14.74 10.33 18.01
CA MET A 215 -13.86 9.67 18.98
C MET A 215 -14.23 8.20 19.29
N LYS A 216 -15.53 7.86 19.26
CA LYS A 216 -16.04 6.54 19.67
C LYS A 216 -15.59 5.37 18.77
N SER A 217 -15.19 5.64 17.53
CA SER A 217 -14.64 4.60 16.62
C SER A 217 -13.13 4.37 16.81
N ILE A 218 -12.43 5.32 17.43
CA ILE A 218 -10.97 5.29 17.64
C ILE A 218 -10.60 4.57 18.94
N GLU A 219 -11.35 4.77 20.02
CA GLU A 219 -11.14 4.07 21.30
C GLU A 219 -11.24 2.55 21.15
N LYS A 220 -12.21 2.06 20.37
CA LYS A 220 -12.43 0.62 20.15
C LYS A 220 -11.30 -0.07 19.38
N ILE A 221 -10.55 0.69 18.58
CA ILE A 221 -9.40 0.21 17.80
C ILE A 221 -8.11 0.35 18.63
N GLY A 222 -7.97 1.42 19.41
CA GLY A 222 -6.85 1.64 20.33
C GLY A 222 -6.80 0.62 21.46
N LEU A 223 -7.94 0.32 22.09
CA LEU A 223 -8.04 -0.68 23.17
C LEU A 223 -7.72 -2.10 22.72
N ARG A 224 -8.04 -2.47 21.46
CA ARG A 224 -7.70 -3.78 20.89
C ARG A 224 -6.22 -3.93 20.54
N LEU A 225 -5.49 -2.83 20.33
CA LEU A 225 -4.08 -2.85 19.94
C LEU A 225 -3.13 -2.74 21.14
N GLN A 226 -3.58 -2.20 22.28
CA GLN A 226 -2.86 -2.25 23.56
C GLN A 226 -2.81 -3.66 24.18
N GLN A 227 -3.65 -4.58 23.70
CA GLN A 227 -3.72 -5.96 24.17
C GLN A 227 -2.91 -6.95 23.30
N MET A 228 -2.19 -6.48 22.26
CA MET A 228 -1.30 -7.35 21.50
C MET A 228 0.07 -7.41 22.21
N PRO A 229 0.56 -8.61 22.56
CA PRO A 229 1.88 -8.75 23.16
C PRO A 229 2.98 -8.34 22.17
N PRO A 230 4.17 -7.96 22.68
CA PRO A 230 5.23 -7.25 21.93
C PRO A 230 5.74 -7.97 20.67
#